data_AF-A0A963HWZ9-F1
#
_entry.id   AF-A0A963HWZ9-F1
#
_cell.length_a   1.000
_cell.length_b   1.000
_cell.length_c   1.000
_cell.angle_alpha   90.00
_cell.angle_beta   90.00
_cell.angle_gamma   90.00
#
_symmetry.space_group_name_H-M   'P 1'
#
loop_
_entity.id
_entity.type
_entity.pdbx_description
1 polymer ?
#
loop_
_entity_poly.entity_id
_entity_poly.type
_entity_poly.pdbx_seq_one_letter_code
_entity_poly.pdbx_strand_id
1 'polypeptide(L)' 'GKRIVLATEGGASITIDGGITVECPGTITVHASKKSFAGPTRGDYGLPAFPQTVCKECLLAAMKAGSPFAAPQ' A
#
# COMPACT_ATOMS: atom_id res chain seq x y z
N GLY A 1 11.46 1.29 -16.11
CA GLY A 1 10.04 1.02 -16.41
C GLY A 1 9.80 1.28 -17.88
N LYS A 2 8.77 0.66 -18.47
CA LYS A 2 8.29 1.05 -19.81
C LYS A 2 7.27 2.17 -19.63
N ARG A 3 7.49 3.29 -20.31
CA ARG A 3 6.62 4.47 -20.28
C ARG A 3 5.92 4.63 -21.63
N ILE A 4 4.62 4.89 -21.60
CA ILE A 4 3.84 5.22 -22.80
C ILE A 4 3.24 6.61 -22.60
N VAL A 5 3.37 7.48 -23.60
CA VAL A 5 2.77 8.81 -23.61
C VAL A 5 1.93 8.95 -24.88
N LEU A 6 0.65 9.25 -24.71
CA LEU A 6 -0.26 9.62 -25.78
C LEU A 6 -0.53 11.11 -25.65
N ALA A 7 -0.25 11.90 -26.68
CA ALA A 7 -0.46 13.34 -26.68
C ALA A 7 -1.26 13.76 -27.92
N THR A 8 -2.16 14.71 -27.74
CA THR A 8 -2.92 15.34 -28.83
C THR A 8 -2.41 16.76 -29.08
N GLU A 9 -2.59 17.27 -30.30
CA GLU A 9 -2.22 18.65 -30.66
C GLU A 9 -2.90 19.71 -29.76
N GLY A 10 -4.09 19.38 -29.24
CA GLY A 10 -4.83 20.22 -28.30
C GLY A 10 -4.31 20.24 -26.85
N GLY A 11 -3.12 19.68 -26.59
CA GLY A 11 -2.45 19.75 -25.29
C GLY A 11 -2.97 18.75 -24.25
N ALA A 12 -3.87 17.84 -24.62
CA ALA A 12 -4.25 16.74 -23.74
C ALA A 12 -3.23 15.61 -23.84
N SER A 13 -2.91 14.97 -22.70
CA SER A 13 -1.95 13.89 -22.62
C SER A 13 -2.40 12.77 -21.68
N ILE A 14 -1.98 11.54 -21.98
CA ILE A 14 -2.12 10.38 -21.10
C ILE A 14 -0.75 9.73 -20.97
N THR A 15 -0.25 9.64 -19.75
CA THR A 15 1.01 8.96 -19.43
C THR A 15 0.73 7.69 -18.62
N ILE A 16 1.36 6.60 -19.03
CA ILE A 16 1.33 5.30 -18.34
C ILE A 16 2.77 4.91 -17.96
N ASP A 17 3.06 4.97 -16.66
CA ASP A 17 4.37 4.61 -16.08
C ASP A 17 4.18 4.08 -14.64
N GLY A 18 3.57 2.90 -14.49
CA GLY A 18 3.22 2.33 -13.17
C GLY A 18 1.94 2.90 -12.55
N GLY A 19 1.36 3.92 -13.16
CA GLY A 19 0.02 4.47 -12.91
C GLY A 19 -0.56 5.06 -14.20
N ILE A 20 -1.72 5.68 -14.10
CA ILE A 20 -2.36 6.38 -15.23
C ILE A 20 -2.52 7.85 -14.83
N THR A 21 -1.86 8.73 -15.59
CA THR A 21 -1.99 10.19 -15.44
C THR A 21 -2.66 10.74 -16.69
N VAL A 22 -3.76 11.48 -16.51
CA VAL A 22 -4.51 12.12 -17.59
C VAL A 22 -4.47 13.62 -17.36
N GLU A 23 -3.99 14.36 -18.35
CA GLU A 23 -3.87 15.81 -18.32
C GLU A 23 -4.64 16.39 -19.52
N CYS A 24 -5.40 17.44 -19.30
CA CYS A 24 -5.95 18.23 -20.40
C CYS A 24 -6.12 19.69 -20.01
N PRO A 25 -6.00 20.63 -20.96
CA PRO A 25 -6.45 22.00 -20.74
C PRO A 25 -7.98 22.01 -20.64
N GLY A 26 -8.49 22.39 -19.45
CA GLY A 26 -9.93 22.46 -19.19
C GLY A 26 -10.48 21.24 -18.44
N THR A 27 -11.69 20.82 -18.80
CA THR A 27 -12.47 19.84 -18.03
C THR A 27 -12.27 18.41 -18.52
N ILE A 28 -11.91 17.50 -17.61
CA ILE A 28 -11.91 16.06 -17.88
C ILE A 28 -13.31 15.49 -17.62
N THR A 29 -14.02 15.10 -18.69
CA THR A 29 -15.32 14.44 -18.59
C THR A 29 -15.17 12.94 -18.76
N VAL A 30 -15.61 12.16 -17.77
CA VAL A 30 -15.52 10.69 -17.80
C VAL A 30 -16.92 10.10 -17.96
N HIS A 31 -17.22 9.59 -19.15
CA HIS A 31 -18.46 8.86 -19.42
C HIS A 31 -18.28 7.38 -19.08
N ALA A 32 -18.78 6.95 -17.92
CA ALA A 32 -18.72 5.55 -17.49
C ALA A 32 -19.95 5.16 -16.66
N SER A 33 -20.48 3.96 -16.87
CA SER A 33 -21.56 3.39 -16.03
C SER A 33 -21.11 3.14 -14.59
N LYS A 34 -19.80 2.91 -14.37
CA LYS A 34 -19.18 2.80 -13.05
C LYS A 34 -17.74 3.31 -13.12
N LYS A 35 -17.39 4.28 -12.27
CA LYS A 35 -16.02 4.78 -12.10
C LYS A 35 -15.49 4.30 -10.75
N SER A 36 -14.75 3.19 -10.72
CA SER A 36 -14.11 2.69 -9.50
C SER A 36 -12.64 3.11 -9.44
N PHE A 37 -12.30 4.00 -8.51
CA PHE A 37 -10.93 4.19 -8.05
C PHE A 37 -10.75 3.39 -6.76
N ALA A 38 -10.42 2.11 -6.90
CA ALA A 38 -10.05 1.32 -5.73
C ALA A 38 -8.70 1.84 -5.23
N GLY A 39 -8.65 2.19 -3.93
CA GLY A 39 -7.39 2.47 -3.26
C GLY A 39 -6.50 1.22 -3.20
N PRO A 40 -5.27 1.33 -2.66
CA PRO A 40 -4.41 0.18 -2.46
C PRO A 40 -5.15 -0.90 -1.67
N THR A 41 -5.13 -2.13 -2.16
CA THR A 41 -5.67 -3.27 -1.42
C THR A 41 -4.81 -3.49 -0.18
N ARG A 42 -5.44 -3.44 1.00
CA ARG A 42 -4.79 -3.84 2.25
C ARG A 42 -4.81 -5.37 2.30
N GLY A 43 -3.66 -5.99 2.11
CA GLY A 43 -3.50 -7.41 2.41
C GLY A 43 -3.31 -7.58 3.92
N ASP A 44 -4.10 -8.45 4.54
CA ASP A 44 -3.79 -8.95 5.88
C ASP A 44 -2.50 -9.77 5.79
N TYR A 45 -1.36 -9.13 6.04
CA TYR A 45 -0.11 -9.85 6.25
C TYR A 45 -0.14 -10.33 7.69
N GLY A 46 -0.43 -11.61 7.90
CA GLY A 46 -0.41 -12.21 9.22
C GLY A 46 0.95 -11.96 9.86
N LEU A 47 0.95 -11.33 11.04
CA LEU A 47 2.19 -11.24 11.81
C LEU A 47 2.71 -12.66 12.06
N PRO A 48 4.03 -12.90 11.96
CA PRO A 48 4.59 -14.20 12.30
C PRO A 48 4.21 -14.53 13.75
N ALA A 49 3.76 -15.76 13.97
CA ALA A 49 3.47 -16.23 15.32
C ALA A 49 4.75 -16.15 16.17
N PHE A 50 4.64 -15.60 17.38
CA PHE A 50 5.79 -15.53 18.27
C PHE A 50 6.26 -16.93 18.66
N PRO A 51 7.58 -17.15 18.76
CA PRO A 51 8.13 -18.43 19.17
C PRO A 51 7.66 -18.77 20.58
N GLN A 52 7.05 -19.94 20.75
CA GLN A 52 6.53 -20.43 22.03
C GLN A 52 7.62 -21.01 22.94
N THR A 53 8.85 -21.10 22.45
CA THR A 53 9.99 -21.78 23.13
C THR A 53 11.01 -20.79 23.67
N VAL A 54 10.56 -19.71 24.32
CA VAL A 54 11.45 -18.78 25.01
C VAL A 54 11.73 -19.28 26.43
N CYS A 55 12.97 -19.18 26.89
CA CYS A 55 13.34 -19.46 28.28
C CYS A 55 12.47 -18.64 29.25
N LYS A 56 11.94 -19.29 30.30
CA LYS A 56 11.09 -18.63 31.30
C LYS A 56 11.81 -17.47 31.97
N GLU A 57 13.11 -17.62 32.24
CA GLU A 57 13.97 -16.58 32.81
C GLU A 57 14.11 -15.39 31.86
N CYS A 58 14.26 -15.65 30.57
CA CYS A 58 14.41 -14.63 29.54
C CYS A 58 13.10 -13.85 29.34
N LEU A 59 11.96 -14.53 29.40
CA LEU A 59 10.65 -13.89 29.37
C LEU A 59 10.45 -12.97 30.59
N LEU A 60 10.82 -13.44 31.78
CA LEU A 60 10.71 -12.67 33.03
C LEU A 60 11.65 -11.45 33.04
N ALA A 61 12.86 -11.60 32.50
CA ALA A 61 13.79 -10.49 32.30
C ALA A 61 13.24 -9.48 31.27
N ALA A 62 12.66 -9.96 30.17
CA ALA A 62 12.06 -9.12 29.13
C ALA A 62 10.80 -8.39 29.61
N MET A 63 10.01 -8.99 30.51
CA MET A 63 8.89 -8.34 31.20
C MET A 63 9.38 -7.20 32.10
N LYS A 64 10.44 -7.45 32.90
CA LYS A 64 11.05 -6.42 33.75
C LYS A 64 11.67 -5.28 32.94
N ALA A 65 12.23 -5.58 31.77
CA ALA A 65 12.81 -4.60 30.86
C ALA A 65 11.75 -3.82 30.06
N GLY A 66 10.45 -4.11 30.24
CA GLY A 66 9.36 -3.40 29.55
C GLY A 66 9.30 -3.67 28.05
N SER A 67 9.78 -4.83 27.59
CA SER A 67 9.77 -5.13 26.16
C SER A 67 8.32 -5.35 25.66
N PRO A 68 7.95 -4.78 24.51
CA PRO A 68 6.59 -4.89 23.96
C PRO A 68 6.22 -6.31 23.51
N PHE A 69 7.20 -7.24 23.52
CA PHE A 69 7.04 -8.63 23.08
C PHE A 69 7.03 -9.63 24.24
N ALA A 70 7.00 -9.17 25.50
CA ALA A 70 7.03 -10.02 26.69
C ALA A 70 5.64 -10.38 27.26
N ALA A 71 4.56 -10.13 26.53
CA ALA A 71 3.24 -10.53 26.96
C ALA A 71 3.03 -12.05 26.73
N PRO A 72 2.63 -12.83 27.77
CA PRO A 72 2.09 -14.15 27.54
C PRO A 72 0.76 -14.01 26.77
N GLN A 73 0.61 -14.74 25.67
CA GLN A 73 -0.67 -14.91 25.00
C GLN A 73 -1.52 -15.95 25.74
#